data_AF-A0A7C2BHL9-F1
#
_entry.id   AF-A0A7C2BHL9-F1
#
_cell.length_a   1.000
_cell.length_b   1.000
_cell.length_c   1.000
_cell.angle_alpha   90.00
_cell.angle_beta   90.00
_cell.angle_gamma   90.00
#
_symmetry.space_group_name_H-M   'P 1'
#
loop_
_entity.id
_entity.type
_entity.pdbx_description
1 polymer ?
#
loop_
_entity_poly.entity_id
_entity_poly.type
_entity_poly.pdbx_seq_one_letter_code
_entity_poly.pdbx_strand_id
1 'polypeptide(L)'
;MRNRGLLIAGLVLLIGGLVGLTAAGLGLFAPAPVSAEVARGEWIFRTGTDPDTGRPIPYAGGMGMVMGCAGCHGLDGRGLRTPMFVSPDITYRNLTDPAGMVEPDGSRGPRYTDELIRRAVTQGVDAEGKPLAWPMPRWRLTDQQWQDLLAYLKTLP
;
A
#
# COMPACT_ATOMS: atom_id res chain seq x y z
N MET A 1 -19.24 19.61 63.31
CA MET A 1 -18.64 18.33 62.84
C MET A 1 -19.22 17.80 61.51
N ARG A 2 -20.13 18.52 60.80
CA ARG A 2 -20.87 17.98 59.65
C ARG A 2 -20.28 18.27 58.25
N ASN A 3 -19.26 19.12 58.14
CA ASN A 3 -18.73 19.59 56.84
C ASN A 3 -17.52 18.80 56.31
N ARG A 4 -16.84 18.01 57.16
CA ARG A 4 -15.65 17.24 56.74
C ARG A 4 -15.99 16.00 55.92
N GLY A 5 -17.15 15.37 56.15
CA GLY A 5 -17.58 14.19 55.39
C GLY A 5 -17.99 14.49 53.94
N LEU A 6 -18.57 15.67 53.69
CA LEU A 6 -19.01 16.09 52.35
C LEU A 6 -17.82 16.43 51.43
N LEU A 7 -16.75 17.01 51.98
CA LEU A 7 -15.54 17.34 51.23
C LEU A 7 -14.75 16.09 50.80
N ILE A 8 -14.69 15.06 51.67
CA ILE A 8 -14.02 13.80 51.35
C ILE A 8 -14.80 13.01 50.29
N ALA A 9 -16.14 12.98 50.38
CA ALA A 9 -16.98 12.33 49.37
C ALA A 9 -16.90 13.01 47.99
N GLY A 10 -16.84 14.35 47.96
CA GLY A 10 -16.68 15.10 46.71
C GLY A 10 -15.32 14.87 46.04
N LEU A 11 -14.24 14.75 46.82
CA LEU A 11 -12.89 14.49 46.30
C LEU A 11 -12.76 13.06 45.73
N VAL A 12 -13.37 12.06 46.38
CA VAL A 12 -13.38 10.67 45.91
C VAL A 12 -14.17 10.52 44.60
N LEU A 13 -15.29 11.24 44.45
CA LEU A 13 -16.08 11.26 43.21
C LEU A 13 -15.35 11.97 42.06
N LEU A 14 -14.63 13.05 42.34
CA LEU A 14 -13.81 13.75 41.34
C LEU A 14 -12.62 12.92 40.86
N ILE A 15 -11.92 12.23 41.77
CA ILE A 15 -10.79 11.35 41.42
C ILE A 15 -11.29 10.11 40.66
N GLY A 16 -12.39 9.48 41.10
CA GLY A 16 -13.01 8.35 40.40
C GLY A 16 -13.52 8.73 39.00
N GLY A 17 -14.07 9.94 38.85
CA GLY A 17 -14.50 10.49 37.55
C GLY A 17 -13.32 10.74 36.60
N LEU A 18 -12.22 11.32 37.11
CA LEU A 18 -11.02 11.57 36.29
C LEU A 18 -10.35 10.27 35.83
N VAL A 19 -10.25 9.26 36.70
CA VAL A 19 -9.67 7.95 36.38
C VAL A 19 -10.54 7.18 35.37
N GLY A 20 -11.88 7.29 35.48
CA GLY A 20 -12.81 6.71 34.50
C GLY A 20 -12.71 7.34 33.11
N LEU A 21 -12.50 8.66 33.03
CA LEU A 21 -12.34 9.40 31.78
C LEU A 21 -11.00 9.11 31.08
N THR A 22 -9.92 8.86 31.82
CA THR A 22 -8.63 8.45 31.22
C THR A 22 -8.64 7.01 30.70
N ALA A 23 -9.39 6.10 31.34
CA ALA A 23 -9.50 4.72 30.90
C ALA A 23 -10.36 4.55 29.63
N ALA A 24 -11.39 5.38 29.45
CA ALA A 24 -12.28 5.32 28.29
C ALA A 24 -11.71 5.99 27.02
N GLY A 25 -10.75 6.92 27.16
CA GLY A 25 -10.18 7.66 26.03
C GLY A 25 -9.10 6.90 25.23
N LEU A 26 -8.45 5.90 25.83
CA LEU A 26 -7.31 5.19 25.23
C LEU A 26 -7.72 4.05 24.27
N GLY A 27 -8.99 3.64 24.25
CA GLY A 27 -9.48 2.52 23.43
C GLY A 27 -10.14 2.92 22.10
N LEU A 28 -10.38 4.21 21.86
CA LEU A 28 -11.27 4.66 20.77
C LEU A 28 -10.55 5.00 19.45
N PHE A 29 -9.21 4.95 19.42
CA PHE A 29 -8.42 5.25 18.21
C PHE A 29 -7.24 4.29 18.03
N ALA A 30 -7.42 3.00 18.32
CA ALA A 30 -6.50 2.01 17.78
C ALA A 30 -6.76 1.92 16.27
N PRO A 31 -5.80 2.26 15.38
CA PRO A 31 -5.97 1.99 13.96
C PRO A 31 -6.24 0.49 13.80
N ALA A 32 -7.21 0.14 12.95
CA ALA A 32 -7.48 -1.26 12.65
C ALA A 32 -6.15 -1.94 12.27
N PRO A 33 -5.84 -3.14 12.81
CA PRO A 33 -4.62 -3.82 12.44
C PRO A 33 -4.61 -4.00 10.91
N VAL A 34 -3.56 -3.51 10.27
CA VAL A 34 -3.32 -3.76 8.85
C VAL A 34 -3.32 -5.28 8.66
N SER A 35 -4.10 -5.78 7.70
CA SER A 35 -4.21 -7.22 7.50
C SER A 35 -2.83 -7.79 7.12
N ALA A 36 -2.58 -9.06 7.48
CA ALA A 36 -1.28 -9.68 7.22
C ALA A 36 -0.95 -9.68 5.71
N GLU A 37 -1.96 -9.81 4.86
CA GLU A 37 -1.84 -9.75 3.40
C GLU A 37 -1.34 -8.38 2.93
N VAL A 38 -1.90 -7.29 3.46
CA VAL A 38 -1.47 -5.92 3.11
C VAL A 38 -0.03 -5.67 3.57
N ALA A 39 0.34 -6.11 4.78
CA ALA A 39 1.71 -5.95 5.28
C ALA A 39 2.74 -6.75 4.45
N ARG A 40 2.39 -7.98 4.05
CA ARG A 40 3.22 -8.81 3.15
C ARG A 40 3.31 -8.20 1.75
N GLY A 41 2.21 -7.65 1.24
CA GLY A 41 2.17 -6.94 -0.04
C GLY A 41 3.04 -5.68 -0.04
N GLU A 42 3.00 -4.92 1.05
CA GLU A 42 3.87 -3.75 1.25
C GLU A 42 5.35 -4.15 1.20
N TRP A 43 5.70 -5.25 1.87
CA TRP A 43 7.06 -5.79 1.83
C TRP A 43 7.49 -6.07 0.39
N ILE A 44 6.70 -6.85 -0.36
CA ILE A 44 6.99 -7.16 -1.78
C ILE A 44 7.13 -5.87 -2.60
N PHE A 45 6.21 -4.92 -2.43
CA PHE A 45 6.20 -3.66 -3.17
C PHE A 45 7.47 -2.84 -2.92
N ARG A 46 7.95 -2.80 -1.68
CA ARG A 46 9.13 -2.01 -1.30
C ARG A 46 10.45 -2.68 -1.64
N THR A 47 10.55 -4.00 -1.41
CA THR A 47 11.82 -4.72 -1.43
C THR A 47 12.02 -5.55 -2.69
N GLY A 48 10.95 -5.99 -3.35
CA GLY A 48 11.02 -7.01 -4.39
C GLY A 48 11.49 -8.37 -3.88
N THR A 49 11.37 -8.63 -2.58
CA THR A 49 11.78 -9.90 -1.96
C THR A 49 10.59 -10.65 -1.37
N ASP A 50 10.76 -11.96 -1.24
CA ASP A 50 9.78 -12.86 -0.65
C ASP A 50 9.62 -12.57 0.85
N PRO A 51 8.39 -12.34 1.36
CA PRO A 51 8.16 -11.99 2.77
C PRO A 51 8.56 -13.06 3.79
N ASP A 52 8.58 -14.34 3.39
CA ASP A 52 8.85 -15.45 4.32
C ASP A 52 10.35 -15.78 4.40
N THR A 53 11.05 -15.65 3.27
CA THR A 53 12.45 -16.07 3.13
C THR A 53 13.43 -14.91 2.98
N GLY A 54 12.94 -13.71 2.68
CA GLY A 54 13.76 -12.53 2.37
C GLY A 54 14.55 -12.60 1.06
N ARG A 55 14.40 -13.69 0.29
CA ARG A 55 15.12 -13.89 -0.98
C ARG A 55 14.53 -13.03 -2.08
N PRO A 56 15.34 -12.55 -3.05
CA PRO A 56 14.81 -11.82 -4.21
C PRO A 56 13.78 -12.64 -4.98
N ILE A 57 12.64 -12.01 -5.29
CA ILE A 57 11.65 -12.61 -6.19
C ILE A 57 12.24 -12.61 -7.61
N PRO A 58 12.26 -13.73 -8.34
CA PRO A 58 12.83 -13.76 -9.68
C PRO A 58 12.07 -12.85 -10.65
N TYR A 59 12.79 -12.16 -11.52
CA TYR A 59 12.22 -11.35 -12.61
C TYR A 59 13.07 -11.42 -13.87
N ALA A 60 12.53 -10.95 -14.99
CA ALA A 60 13.24 -10.84 -16.27
C ALA A 60 13.07 -9.44 -16.90
N GLY A 61 14.13 -8.92 -17.52
CA GLY A 61 14.16 -7.55 -18.05
C GLY A 61 14.38 -6.48 -16.96
N GLY A 62 14.08 -5.22 -17.27
CA GLY A 62 14.30 -4.10 -16.36
C GLY A 62 15.76 -3.65 -16.26
N MET A 63 16.02 -2.75 -15.31
CA MET A 63 17.33 -2.09 -15.11
C MET A 63 18.44 -3.00 -14.54
N GLY A 64 18.19 -4.29 -14.33
CA GLY A 64 19.19 -5.26 -13.83
C GLY A 64 19.62 -5.09 -12.36
N MET A 65 19.24 -4.00 -11.69
CA MET A 65 19.35 -3.84 -10.24
C MET A 65 18.05 -4.25 -9.56
N VAL A 66 18.16 -4.96 -8.43
CA VAL A 66 17.01 -5.34 -7.61
C VAL A 66 16.46 -4.07 -6.96
N MET A 67 15.35 -3.60 -7.50
CA MET A 67 14.52 -2.55 -6.92
C MET A 67 13.11 -3.13 -6.80
N GLY A 68 12.48 -3.02 -5.63
CA GLY A 68 11.04 -3.26 -5.52
C GLY A 68 10.25 -2.31 -6.40
N CYS A 69 8.94 -2.55 -6.55
CA CYS A 69 8.02 -1.69 -7.31
C CYS A 69 8.19 -0.20 -6.95
N ALA A 70 8.34 0.09 -5.66
CA ALA A 70 8.53 1.44 -5.11
C ALA A 70 9.76 2.17 -5.66
N GLY A 71 10.79 1.44 -6.12
CA GLY A 71 12.01 2.04 -6.65
C GLY A 71 11.79 2.82 -7.95
N CYS A 72 10.78 2.44 -8.73
CA CYS A 72 10.40 3.12 -9.97
C CYS A 72 9.06 3.88 -9.81
N HIS A 73 8.13 3.34 -9.04
CA HIS A 73 6.79 3.92 -8.89
C HIS A 73 6.61 4.81 -7.65
N GLY A 74 7.64 4.98 -6.83
CA GLY A 74 7.56 5.70 -5.57
C GLY A 74 6.90 4.88 -4.45
N LEU A 75 7.15 5.27 -3.20
CA LEU A 75 6.56 4.59 -2.03
C LEU A 75 5.03 4.72 -1.97
N ASP A 76 4.49 5.78 -2.55
CA ASP A 76 3.06 6.06 -2.66
C ASP A 76 2.45 5.61 -3.99
N GLY A 77 3.24 4.99 -4.87
CA GLY A 77 2.78 4.47 -6.16
C GLY A 77 2.48 5.54 -7.22
N ARG A 78 2.75 6.83 -6.97
CA ARG A 78 2.41 7.92 -7.91
C ARG A 78 3.34 8.06 -9.11
N GLY A 79 4.31 7.18 -9.25
CA GLY A 79 5.28 7.22 -10.32
C GLY A 79 6.46 8.14 -10.02
N LEU A 80 7.47 8.08 -10.90
CA LEU A 80 8.66 8.92 -10.84
C LEU A 80 9.01 9.41 -12.24
N ARG A 81 9.45 10.67 -12.33
CA ARG A 81 10.05 11.23 -13.53
C ARG A 81 11.55 11.38 -13.30
N THR A 82 12.34 10.70 -14.10
CA THR A 82 13.81 10.82 -14.11
C THR A 82 14.29 11.18 -15.53
N PRO A 83 15.56 11.58 -15.70
CA PRO A 83 16.14 11.74 -17.04
C PRO A 83 16.17 10.45 -17.87
N MET A 84 16.13 9.27 -17.23
CA MET A 84 16.25 7.97 -17.90
C MET A 84 14.89 7.35 -18.25
N PHE A 85 13.88 7.58 -17.41
CA PHE A 85 12.55 6.97 -17.56
C PHE A 85 11.47 7.78 -16.84
N VAL A 86 10.23 7.55 -17.25
CA VAL A 86 9.04 8.01 -16.57
C VAL A 86 8.19 6.80 -16.22
N SER A 87 7.95 6.60 -14.93
CA SER A 87 7.08 5.55 -14.41
C SER A 87 5.72 6.14 -14.07
N PRO A 88 4.60 5.49 -14.44
CA PRO A 88 3.26 6.02 -14.22
C PRO A 88 2.81 5.91 -12.76
N ASP A 89 1.76 6.66 -12.45
CA ASP A 89 0.92 6.49 -11.27
C ASP A 89 0.19 5.13 -11.36
N ILE A 90 0.58 4.20 -10.50
CA ILE A 90 0.03 2.86 -10.38
C ILE A 90 -0.88 2.69 -9.16
N THR A 91 -1.35 3.79 -8.57
CA THR A 91 -2.39 3.71 -7.55
C THR A 91 -3.58 2.96 -8.12
N TYR A 92 -4.18 2.07 -7.32
CA TYR A 92 -5.28 1.24 -7.80
C TYR A 92 -6.44 2.09 -8.33
N ARG A 93 -6.67 3.25 -7.70
CA ARG A 93 -7.65 4.23 -8.15
C ARG A 93 -7.37 4.75 -9.56
N ASN A 94 -6.13 5.11 -9.89
CA ASN A 94 -5.77 5.58 -11.22
C ASN A 94 -5.90 4.45 -12.25
N LEU A 95 -5.33 3.28 -11.97
CA LEU A 95 -5.34 2.15 -12.89
C LEU A 95 -6.76 1.64 -13.22
N THR A 96 -7.67 1.68 -12.26
CA THR A 96 -9.03 1.12 -12.41
C THR A 96 -10.09 2.16 -12.74
N ASP A 97 -9.71 3.42 -12.99
CA ASP A 97 -10.61 4.50 -13.34
C ASP A 97 -11.49 4.12 -14.54
N PRO A 98 -12.84 4.20 -14.43
CA PRO A 98 -13.76 3.87 -15.51
C PRO A 98 -13.52 4.62 -16.82
N ALA A 99 -12.95 5.82 -16.77
CA ALA A 99 -12.64 6.61 -17.96
C ALA A 99 -11.18 6.40 -18.44
N GLY A 100 -10.49 5.38 -17.95
CA GLY A 100 -9.08 5.06 -18.26
C GLY A 100 -8.10 5.65 -17.25
N MET A 101 -6.87 5.13 -17.15
CA MET A 101 -5.88 5.72 -16.26
C MET A 101 -5.40 7.09 -16.76
N VAL A 102 -4.98 7.97 -15.86
CA VAL A 102 -4.23 9.17 -16.23
C VAL A 102 -2.78 8.78 -16.46
N GLU A 103 -2.27 9.07 -17.65
CA GLU A 103 -0.87 8.85 -18.02
C GLU A 103 0.02 10.01 -17.55
N PRO A 104 1.36 9.83 -17.49
CA PRO A 104 2.28 10.87 -17.04
C PRO A 104 2.26 12.17 -17.87
N ASP A 105 1.72 12.14 -19.08
CA ASP A 105 1.54 13.32 -19.94
C ASP A 105 0.14 13.97 -19.79
N GLY A 106 -0.70 13.43 -18.91
CA GLY A 106 -2.08 13.88 -18.66
C GLY A 106 -3.12 13.30 -19.62
N SER A 107 -2.71 12.48 -20.59
CA SER A 107 -3.65 11.77 -21.47
C SER A 107 -4.36 10.63 -20.74
N ARG A 108 -5.36 10.03 -21.40
CA ARG A 108 -6.10 8.88 -20.88
C ARG A 108 -5.59 7.60 -21.53
N GLY A 109 -5.10 6.70 -20.70
CA GLY A 109 -4.69 5.35 -21.05
C GLY A 109 -5.81 4.33 -20.83
N PRO A 110 -5.49 3.03 -20.91
CA PRO A 110 -6.41 1.95 -20.56
C PRO A 110 -7.02 2.06 -19.18
N ARG A 111 -8.17 1.40 -19.02
CA ARG A 111 -8.59 0.89 -17.72
C ARG A 111 -8.02 -0.51 -17.49
N TYR A 112 -7.52 -0.74 -16.28
CA TYR A 112 -7.10 -2.05 -15.82
C TYR A 112 -8.16 -2.73 -14.94
N THR A 113 -8.12 -4.06 -14.93
CA THR A 113 -8.72 -4.94 -13.93
C THR A 113 -7.61 -5.62 -13.12
N ASP A 114 -7.95 -6.32 -12.04
CA ASP A 114 -6.97 -7.08 -11.24
C ASP A 114 -6.15 -8.05 -12.11
N GLU A 115 -6.79 -8.72 -13.08
CA GLU A 115 -6.14 -9.64 -14.01
C GLU A 115 -5.19 -8.92 -14.97
N LEU A 116 -5.57 -7.73 -15.44
CA LEU A 116 -4.74 -6.91 -16.32
C LEU A 116 -3.54 -6.31 -15.58
N ILE A 117 -3.71 -5.91 -14.31
CA ILE A 117 -2.58 -5.50 -13.46
C ILE A 117 -1.63 -6.68 -13.27
N ARG A 118 -2.16 -7.89 -12.99
CA ARG A 118 -1.33 -9.10 -12.89
C ARG A 118 -0.54 -9.34 -14.17
N ARG A 119 -1.19 -9.21 -15.33
CA ARG A 119 -0.55 -9.37 -16.64
C ARG A 119 0.55 -8.33 -16.85
N ALA A 120 0.31 -7.07 -16.51
CA ALA A 120 1.32 -6.02 -16.58
C ALA A 120 2.55 -6.36 -15.73
N VAL A 121 2.34 -6.79 -14.48
CA VAL A 121 3.42 -7.10 -13.53
C VAL A 121 4.20 -8.37 -13.92
N THR A 122 3.51 -9.41 -14.40
CA THR A 122 4.12 -10.73 -14.62
C THR A 122 4.59 -10.97 -16.04
N GLN A 123 3.93 -10.37 -17.02
CA GLN A 123 4.20 -10.56 -18.46
C GLN A 123 4.79 -9.31 -19.11
N GLY A 124 4.69 -8.14 -18.47
CA GLY A 124 5.17 -6.89 -19.05
C GLY A 124 4.30 -6.44 -20.21
N VAL A 125 2.98 -6.68 -20.11
CA VAL A 125 2.00 -6.39 -21.16
C VAL A 125 0.86 -5.57 -20.57
N ASP A 126 0.57 -4.42 -21.18
CA ASP A 126 -0.48 -3.50 -20.75
C ASP A 126 -1.89 -4.08 -20.95
N ALA A 127 -2.92 -3.29 -20.62
CA ALA A 127 -4.31 -3.68 -20.75
C ALA A 127 -4.77 -3.89 -22.22
N GLU A 128 -4.21 -3.16 -23.18
CA GLU A 128 -4.46 -3.33 -24.62
C GLU A 128 -3.63 -4.42 -25.29
N GLY A 129 -2.71 -5.05 -24.58
CA GLY A 129 -1.88 -6.13 -25.11
C GLY A 129 -0.55 -5.66 -25.72
N LYS A 130 -0.14 -4.42 -25.50
CA LYS A 130 1.17 -3.91 -25.94
C LYS A 130 2.25 -4.15 -24.88
N PRO A 131 3.51 -4.33 -25.28
CA PRO A 131 4.62 -4.45 -24.33
C PRO A 131 4.81 -3.17 -23.51
N LEU A 132 5.06 -3.33 -22.21
CA LEU A 132 5.47 -2.22 -21.33
C LEU A 132 6.89 -1.76 -21.65
N ALA A 133 7.21 -0.53 -21.25
CA ALA A 133 8.52 0.06 -21.43
C ALA A 133 9.62 -0.77 -20.73
N TRP A 134 10.81 -0.79 -21.33
CA TRP A 134 11.95 -1.62 -20.91
C TRP A 134 12.31 -1.57 -19.40
N PRO A 135 12.22 -0.42 -18.70
CA PRO A 135 12.52 -0.39 -17.26
C PRO A 135 11.59 -1.26 -16.40
N MET A 136 10.37 -1.57 -16.87
CA MET A 136 9.42 -2.39 -16.14
C MET A 136 9.79 -3.88 -16.24
N PRO A 137 10.20 -4.54 -15.14
CA PRO A 137 10.56 -5.94 -15.17
C PRO A 137 9.31 -6.85 -15.19
N ARG A 138 9.52 -8.12 -15.54
CA ARG A 138 8.50 -9.18 -15.53
C ARG A 138 8.72 -10.08 -14.31
N TRP A 139 7.91 -9.90 -13.27
CA TRP A 139 8.05 -10.61 -12.00
C TRP A 139 7.46 -12.03 -12.06
N ARG A 140 8.15 -12.99 -11.43
CA ARG A 140 7.68 -14.38 -11.26
C ARG A 140 7.15 -14.55 -9.85
N LEU A 141 5.92 -14.09 -9.63
CA LEU A 141 5.21 -14.18 -8.36
C LEU A 141 4.48 -15.52 -8.22
N THR A 142 4.43 -16.05 -7.00
CA THR A 142 3.44 -17.09 -6.63
C THR A 142 2.04 -16.50 -6.57
N ASP A 143 1.01 -17.33 -6.55
CA ASP A 143 -0.38 -16.86 -6.41
C ASP A 143 -0.60 -16.11 -5.09
N GLN A 144 0.00 -16.58 -3.99
CA GLN A 144 -0.08 -15.89 -2.69
C GLN A 144 0.62 -14.53 -2.73
N GLN A 145 1.84 -14.46 -3.26
CA GLN A 145 2.58 -13.20 -3.38
C GLN A 145 1.82 -12.18 -4.25
N TRP A 146 1.15 -12.66 -5.31
CA TRP A 146 0.29 -11.81 -6.13
C TRP A 146 -0.91 -11.27 -5.33
N GLN A 147 -1.59 -12.12 -4.56
CA GLN A 147 -2.73 -11.70 -3.73
C GLN A 147 -2.32 -10.69 -2.66
N ASP A 148 -1.20 -10.94 -1.97
CA ASP A 148 -0.62 -10.02 -0.99
C ASP A 148 -0.30 -8.67 -1.65
N LEU A 149 0.43 -8.68 -2.76
CA LEU A 149 0.79 -7.46 -3.51
C LEU A 149 -0.45 -6.69 -3.97
N LEU A 150 -1.45 -7.37 -4.54
CA LEU A 150 -2.69 -6.74 -4.98
C LEU A 150 -3.48 -6.13 -3.82
N ALA A 151 -3.49 -6.79 -2.66
CA ALA A 151 -4.12 -6.26 -1.45
C ALA A 151 -3.47 -4.92 -1.05
N TYR A 152 -2.15 -4.82 -1.08
CA TYR A 152 -1.43 -3.58 -0.81
C TYR A 152 -1.62 -2.51 -1.90
N LEU A 153 -1.63 -2.87 -3.18
CA LEU A 153 -1.88 -1.89 -4.26
C LEU A 153 -3.24 -1.19 -4.08
N LYS A 154 -4.25 -1.91 -3.58
CA LYS A 154 -5.59 -1.38 -3.26
C LYS A 154 -5.61 -0.41 -2.08
N THR A 155 -4.53 -0.33 -1.28
CA THR A 155 -4.40 0.63 -0.17
C THR A 155 -3.59 1.88 -0.53
N LEU A 156 -2.98 1.93 -1.72
CA LEU A 156 -2.25 3.11 -2.18
C LEU A 156 -3.19 4.33 -2.30
N PRO A 157 -2.69 5.55 -2.02
CA PRO A 157 -3.49 6.76 -1.80
C PRO A 157 -4.09 7.38 -3.08
#